data_AF-A0A845HQL4-F1
#
_entry.id   AF-A0A845HQL4-F1
#
_cell.length_a   1.000
_cell.length_b   1.000
_cell.length_c   1.000
_cell.angle_alpha   90.00
_cell.angle_beta   90.00
_cell.angle_gamma   90.00
#
_symmetry.space_group_name_H-M   'P 1'
#
loop_
_entity.id
_entity.type
_entity.pdbx_description
1 polymer ?
#
loop_
_entity_poly.entity_id
_entity_poly.type
_entity_poly.pdbx_seq_one_letter_code
_entity_poly.pdbx_strand_id
1 'polypeptide(L)'
;QLAPFLRGGAAVGHELLGVDDGLAGAVQPTGPFPSMVEASDGKLWLSSYNGVMLIAPDRIRRDARPPLVELRAVESDGKAYPADAPLTLPQGANNLHISFTALGLSMPGRIAFRYRLDGVDRDWQPAGNRREAFYTNLGPGQYRFQVIAANQDGVWNTEGAALPVTIPPTFVQSLWFKLICAAALAAVVAAAWRWRLAQMARLIEARHVERLSERERIARALHDTFLQEAQGTILMMQLAMEQVPPALPARAAMERGIGYIEQALVEGRDEVRGLRSPLRDNETLGESLERFGQRLAAGLSASFRLDQKGAPYPLPVITADEVFSIGREAICNAFRHAQASAIEVELDYGARRLTLQVSDNGKGIAAETLAQGGRSGHWGLVGMRERAERIGAALELGNRDEGGAFVRLSLPTMYASA
;
A
#
# COMPACT_ATOMS: atom_id res chain seq x y z
N GLN A 1 10.72 -64.54 11.61
CA GLN A 1 11.55 -65.75 11.40
C GLN A 1 10.77 -66.93 10.80
N LEU A 2 9.44 -66.90 10.69
CA LEU A 2 8.64 -67.99 10.10
C LEU A 2 8.60 -67.99 8.55
N ALA A 3 8.87 -66.86 7.90
CA ALA A 3 8.79 -66.70 6.45
C ALA A 3 9.52 -67.76 5.59
N PRO A 4 10.70 -68.29 5.96
CA PRO A 4 11.38 -69.35 5.20
C PRO A 4 10.66 -70.70 5.21
N PHE A 5 9.77 -70.93 6.19
CA PHE A 5 9.04 -72.19 6.36
C PHE A 5 7.64 -72.17 5.74
N LEU A 6 7.18 -71.00 5.27
CA LEU A 6 5.85 -70.80 4.70
C LEU A 6 5.91 -70.88 3.17
N ARG A 7 5.26 -71.88 2.58
CA ARG A 7 5.16 -71.99 1.11
C ARG A 7 4.11 -71.00 0.58
N GLY A 8 4.48 -70.21 -0.44
CA GLY A 8 3.54 -69.39 -1.21
C GLY A 8 3.11 -68.06 -0.59
N GLY A 9 3.86 -67.49 0.36
CA GLY A 9 3.56 -66.17 0.94
C GLY A 9 2.33 -66.15 1.85
N ALA A 10 1.80 -67.30 2.25
CA ALA A 10 0.71 -67.41 3.19
C ALA A 10 1.12 -66.85 4.56
N ALA A 11 0.34 -65.92 5.10
CA ALA A 11 0.48 -65.48 6.49
C ALA A 11 -0.17 -66.53 7.41
N VAL A 12 0.61 -67.09 8.33
CA VAL A 12 0.10 -68.05 9.33
C VAL A 12 -0.04 -67.33 10.66
N GLY A 13 -1.24 -67.42 11.25
CA GLY A 13 -1.46 -67.01 12.64
C GLY A 13 -0.56 -67.85 13.53
N HIS A 14 0.28 -67.18 14.31
CA HIS A 14 1.21 -67.84 15.20
C HIS A 14 1.08 -67.24 16.59
N GLU A 15 1.35 -68.06 17.59
CA GLU A 15 1.43 -67.66 18.98
C GLU A 15 2.80 -68.04 19.52
N LEU A 16 3.41 -67.12 20.25
CA LEU A 16 4.69 -67.37 20.90
C LEU A 16 4.44 -67.83 22.33
N LEU A 17 4.61 -69.13 22.56
CA LEU A 17 4.69 -69.69 23.90
C LEU A 17 6.15 -69.60 24.37
N GLY A 18 6.35 -69.09 25.58
CA GLY A 18 7.65 -68.84 26.18
C GLY A 18 7.68 -69.18 27.67
N VAL A 19 8.68 -68.65 28.38
CA VAL A 19 8.87 -68.92 29.81
C VAL A 19 7.68 -68.46 30.64
N ASP A 20 7.06 -67.33 30.27
CA ASP A 20 5.87 -66.79 30.93
C ASP A 20 4.63 -67.70 30.80
N ASP A 21 4.61 -68.59 29.79
CA ASP A 21 3.55 -69.58 29.57
C ASP A 21 3.85 -70.92 30.27
N GLY A 22 4.95 -70.99 31.04
CA GLY A 22 5.38 -72.17 31.76
C GLY A 22 6.38 -73.06 31.00
N LEU A 23 6.91 -72.62 29.85
CA LEU A 23 8.01 -73.35 29.18
C LEU A 23 9.31 -73.21 29.98
N ALA A 24 9.95 -74.34 30.26
CA ALA A 24 11.17 -74.41 31.06
C ALA A 24 12.35 -74.82 30.18
N GLY A 25 13.33 -73.93 30.09
CA GLY A 25 14.55 -74.15 29.31
C GLY A 25 14.38 -73.87 27.82
N ALA A 26 15.49 -73.93 27.08
CA ALA A 26 15.49 -73.77 25.63
C ALA A 26 15.13 -75.11 24.96
N VAL A 27 14.26 -75.04 23.95
CA VAL A 27 14.00 -76.18 23.05
C VAL A 27 15.20 -76.28 22.11
N GLN A 28 15.99 -77.34 22.24
CA GLN A 28 17.16 -77.58 21.40
C GLN A 28 17.02 -78.90 20.65
N PRO A 29 17.29 -78.93 19.33
CA PRO A 29 17.38 -80.20 18.60
C PRO A 29 18.42 -81.10 19.27
N THR A 30 17.99 -82.29 19.69
CA THR A 30 18.88 -83.31 20.26
C THR A 30 19.47 -84.11 19.11
N GLY A 31 20.53 -83.62 18.48
CA GLY A 31 21.12 -84.26 17.29
C GLY A 31 20.16 -84.22 16.07
N PRO A 32 20.06 -85.31 15.27
CA PRO A 32 19.19 -85.33 14.07
C PRO A 32 17.71 -85.55 14.40
N PHE A 33 17.34 -85.70 15.67
CA PHE A 33 15.97 -85.99 16.09
C PHE A 33 15.15 -84.70 16.23
N PRO A 34 13.86 -84.74 15.85
CA PRO A 34 12.98 -83.59 16.05
C PRO A 34 12.84 -83.29 17.54
N SER A 35 12.99 -82.02 17.91
CA SER A 35 12.81 -81.54 19.29
C SER A 35 11.34 -81.36 19.69
N MET A 36 10.41 -81.60 18.75
CA MET A 36 8.97 -81.57 18.96
C MET A 36 8.29 -82.64 18.11
N VAL A 37 7.32 -83.36 18.67
CA VAL A 37 6.48 -84.33 17.96
C VAL A 37 5.01 -84.15 18.34
N GLU A 38 4.12 -84.26 17.36
CA GLU A 38 2.68 -84.35 17.58
C GLU A 38 2.31 -85.83 17.78
N ALA A 39 1.73 -86.15 18.93
CA ALA A 39 1.23 -87.48 19.23
C ALA A 39 -0.14 -87.70 18.57
N SER A 40 -0.55 -88.98 18.44
CA SER A 40 -1.84 -89.36 17.85
C SER A 40 -3.07 -88.82 18.60
N ASP A 41 -2.90 -88.35 19.84
CA ASP A 41 -3.95 -87.69 20.64
C ASP A 41 -3.98 -86.16 20.45
N GLY A 42 -3.22 -85.62 19.50
CA GLY A 42 -3.16 -84.18 19.17
C GLY A 42 -2.31 -83.34 20.13
N LYS A 43 -1.63 -83.97 21.10
CA LYS A 43 -0.73 -83.25 22.01
C LYS A 43 0.67 -83.12 21.43
N LEU A 44 1.32 -82.00 21.72
CA LEU A 44 2.69 -81.72 21.30
C LEU A 44 3.65 -82.06 22.44
N TRP A 45 4.58 -82.96 22.18
CA TRP A 45 5.66 -83.31 23.10
C TRP A 45 6.93 -82.61 22.67
N LEU A 46 7.56 -81.89 23.60
CA LEU A 46 8.80 -81.14 23.35
C LEU A 46 9.92 -81.65 24.25
N SER A 47 11.12 -81.73 23.68
CA SER A 47 12.34 -82.02 24.43
C SER A 47 13.10 -80.72 24.72
N SER A 48 13.35 -80.42 25.99
CA SER A 48 14.18 -79.30 26.44
C SER A 48 15.33 -79.79 27.32
N TYR A 49 16.30 -78.93 27.60
CA TYR A 49 17.38 -79.23 28.55
C TYR A 49 16.90 -79.61 29.95
N ASN A 50 15.70 -79.15 30.32
CA ASN A 50 15.14 -79.36 31.66
C ASN A 50 14.16 -80.54 31.70
N GLY A 51 14.04 -81.30 30.61
CA GLY A 51 13.21 -82.50 30.52
C GLY A 51 12.22 -82.46 29.36
N VAL A 52 11.17 -83.26 29.48
CA VAL A 52 10.13 -83.37 28.46
C VAL A 52 8.93 -82.50 28.87
N MET A 53 8.43 -81.71 27.93
CA MET A 53 7.27 -80.85 28.11
C MET A 53 6.10 -81.31 27.25
N LEU A 54 4.88 -81.09 27.72
CA LEU A 54 3.65 -81.44 27.04
C LEU A 54 2.82 -80.17 26.82
N ILE A 55 2.44 -79.90 25.57
CA ILE A 55 1.48 -78.85 25.22
C ILE A 55 0.22 -79.54 24.69
N ALA A 56 -0.93 -79.22 25.28
CA ALA A 56 -2.25 -79.63 24.80
C ALA A 56 -2.95 -78.40 24.20
N PRO A 57 -2.90 -78.20 22.87
CA PRO A 57 -3.38 -76.97 22.23
C PRO A 57 -4.86 -76.67 22.50
N ASP A 58 -5.68 -77.71 22.61
CA ASP A 58 -7.11 -77.67 22.92
C ASP A 58 -7.42 -77.21 24.36
N ARG A 59 -6.43 -77.26 25.26
CA ARG A 59 -6.58 -76.91 26.68
C ARG A 59 -6.00 -75.54 27.05
N ILE A 60 -5.46 -74.79 26.09
CA ILE A 60 -4.96 -73.44 26.32
C ILE A 60 -6.15 -72.52 26.66
N ARG A 61 -6.19 -72.02 27.90
CA ARG A 61 -7.27 -71.14 28.37
C ARG A 61 -7.05 -69.72 27.83
N ARG A 62 -8.05 -69.20 27.12
CA ARG A 62 -8.09 -67.81 26.63
C ARG A 62 -8.89 -66.94 27.57
N ASP A 63 -8.37 -65.76 27.90
CA ASP A 63 -9.13 -64.73 28.61
C ASP A 63 -9.84 -63.81 27.61
N ALA A 64 -11.16 -63.94 27.54
CA ALA A 64 -12.01 -63.10 26.68
C ALA A 64 -12.33 -61.73 27.32
N ARG A 65 -11.85 -61.45 28.54
CA ARG A 65 -12.20 -60.22 29.25
C ARG A 65 -11.24 -59.09 28.87
N PRO A 66 -11.77 -57.92 28.45
CA PRO A 66 -10.94 -56.75 28.22
C PRO A 66 -10.36 -56.25 29.56
N PRO A 67 -9.09 -55.80 29.60
CA PRO A 67 -8.46 -55.35 30.83
C PRO A 67 -8.97 -53.96 31.22
N LEU A 68 -9.19 -53.72 32.51
CA LEU A 68 -9.50 -52.37 33.02
C LEU A 68 -8.26 -51.48 32.90
N VAL A 69 -8.39 -50.32 32.28
CA VAL A 69 -7.31 -49.34 32.11
C VAL A 69 -7.43 -48.25 33.16
N GLU A 70 -6.33 -47.93 33.84
CA GLU A 70 -6.28 -46.89 34.87
C GLU A 70 -5.14 -45.92 34.60
N LEU A 71 -5.40 -44.64 34.83
CA LEU A 71 -4.36 -43.61 34.91
C LEU A 71 -3.76 -43.62 36.31
N ARG A 72 -2.43 -43.59 36.42
CA ARG A 72 -1.72 -43.72 37.70
C ARG A 72 -1.13 -42.41 38.18
N ALA A 73 -0.47 -41.68 37.29
CA ALA A 73 0.16 -40.41 37.61
C ALA A 73 0.11 -39.49 36.40
N VAL A 74 -0.04 -38.20 36.66
CA VAL A 74 0.06 -37.14 35.66
C VAL A 74 1.07 -36.13 36.20
N GLU A 75 2.08 -35.82 35.41
CA GLU A 75 3.13 -34.89 35.79
C GLU A 75 3.33 -33.83 34.70
N SER A 76 3.54 -32.59 35.12
CA SER A 76 3.91 -31.48 34.24
C SER A 76 4.85 -30.55 34.98
N ASP A 77 5.98 -30.19 34.35
CA ASP A 77 7.05 -29.36 34.92
C ASP A 77 7.52 -29.82 36.31
N GLY A 78 7.62 -31.13 36.52
CA GLY A 78 8.05 -31.74 37.78
C GLY A 78 7.02 -31.69 38.92
N LYS A 79 5.77 -31.28 38.64
CA LYS A 79 4.65 -31.31 39.59
C LYS A 79 3.69 -32.42 39.24
N ALA A 80 3.29 -33.19 40.25
CA ALA A 80 2.27 -34.23 40.12
C ALA A 80 0.86 -33.65 40.23
N TYR A 81 -0.05 -34.18 39.43
CA TYR A 81 -1.45 -33.80 39.31
C TYR A 81 -2.36 -35.02 39.45
N PRO A 82 -3.59 -34.85 39.99
CA PRO A 82 -4.57 -35.91 40.08
C PRO A 82 -5.05 -36.35 38.68
N ALA A 83 -5.29 -37.64 38.51
CA ALA A 83 -5.63 -38.27 37.22
C ALA A 83 -7.12 -38.66 37.10
N ASP A 84 -7.93 -38.33 38.11
CA ASP A 84 -9.34 -38.72 38.27
C ASP A 84 -10.33 -37.61 37.88
N ALA A 85 -9.85 -36.40 37.63
CA ALA A 85 -10.67 -35.24 37.29
C ALA A 85 -10.08 -34.45 36.10
N PRO A 86 -10.89 -33.63 35.40
CA PRO A 86 -10.39 -32.71 34.37
C PRO A 86 -9.26 -31.84 34.91
N LEU A 87 -8.11 -31.88 34.23
CA LEU A 87 -6.89 -31.22 34.67
C LEU A 87 -6.74 -29.86 33.99
N THR A 88 -6.50 -28.81 34.77
CA THR A 88 -6.04 -27.51 34.24
C THR A 88 -4.59 -27.29 34.66
N LEU A 89 -3.70 -27.26 33.67
CA LEU A 89 -2.28 -26.99 33.87
C LEU A 89 -2.02 -25.48 34.06
N PRO A 90 -0.91 -25.10 34.72
CA PRO A 90 -0.55 -23.70 34.87
C PRO A 90 -0.26 -23.03 33.51
N GLN A 91 -0.42 -21.70 33.46
CA GLN A 91 -0.05 -20.92 32.27
C GLN A 91 1.42 -21.14 31.93
N GLY A 92 1.70 -21.47 30.67
CA GLY A 92 3.06 -21.71 30.19
C GLY A 92 3.57 -23.15 30.33
N ALA A 93 2.78 -24.05 30.94
CA ALA A 93 3.08 -25.48 30.91
C ALA A 93 3.19 -25.97 29.47
N ASN A 94 4.27 -26.68 29.16
CA ASN A 94 4.58 -27.12 27.79
C ASN A 94 4.83 -28.63 27.67
N ASN A 95 4.78 -29.36 28.77
CA ASN A 95 4.99 -30.80 28.80
C ASN A 95 3.89 -31.51 29.59
N LEU A 96 3.70 -32.78 29.29
CA LEU A 96 2.72 -33.63 29.94
C LEU A 96 3.24 -35.06 29.91
N HIS A 97 3.47 -35.63 31.09
CA HIS A 97 3.83 -37.02 31.29
C HIS A 97 2.67 -37.73 31.98
N ILE A 98 2.20 -38.81 31.37
CA ILE A 98 1.08 -39.60 31.89
C ILE A 98 1.54 -41.03 32.03
N SER A 99 1.45 -41.54 33.26
CA SER A 99 1.64 -42.96 33.58
C SER A 99 0.29 -43.65 33.66
N PHE A 100 0.17 -44.81 33.04
CA PHE A 100 -1.06 -45.59 32.96
C PHE A 100 -0.77 -47.08 33.12
N THR A 101 -1.79 -47.84 33.47
CA THR A 101 -1.69 -49.29 33.66
C THR A 101 -2.97 -49.96 33.20
N ALA A 102 -2.93 -51.28 33.05
CA ALA A 102 -4.13 -52.08 32.94
C ALA A 102 -4.02 -53.33 33.81
N LEU A 103 -5.17 -53.83 34.26
CA LEU A 103 -5.23 -55.02 35.10
C LEU A 103 -5.08 -56.28 34.22
N GLY A 104 -3.92 -56.93 34.32
CA GLY A 104 -3.66 -58.26 33.79
C GLY A 104 -2.72 -59.01 34.72
N LEU A 105 -3.29 -59.85 35.59
CA LEU A 105 -2.54 -60.53 36.67
C LEU A 105 -1.79 -61.77 36.19
N SER A 106 -2.26 -62.41 35.12
CA SER A 106 -1.67 -63.65 34.60
C SER A 106 -0.38 -63.39 33.82
N MET A 107 -0.37 -62.45 32.88
CA MET A 107 0.82 -62.07 32.10
C MET A 107 0.91 -60.55 31.93
N PRO A 108 1.30 -59.79 32.97
CA PRO A 108 1.32 -58.33 32.94
C PRO A 108 2.27 -57.73 31.89
N GLY A 109 3.28 -58.49 31.45
CA GLY A 109 4.25 -58.09 30.42
C GLY A 109 3.73 -58.20 28.98
N ARG A 110 2.61 -58.90 28.76
CA ARG A 110 1.96 -59.07 27.44
C ARG A 110 0.77 -58.15 27.21
N ILE A 111 0.50 -57.23 28.13
CA ILE A 111 -0.51 -56.19 27.94
C ILE A 111 0.01 -55.22 26.89
N ALA A 112 -0.78 -54.99 25.84
CA ALA A 112 -0.46 -54.05 24.78
C ALA A 112 -1.25 -52.75 24.97
N PHE A 113 -0.59 -51.61 24.96
CA PHE A 113 -1.23 -50.30 25.09
C PHE A 113 -1.24 -49.54 23.77
N ARG A 114 -2.29 -48.74 23.57
CA ARG A 114 -2.33 -47.66 22.58
C ARG A 114 -2.84 -46.40 23.24
N TYR A 115 -2.27 -45.26 22.89
CA TYR A 115 -2.70 -43.97 23.42
C TYR A 115 -2.77 -42.92 22.32
N ARG A 116 -3.49 -41.84 22.59
CA ARG A 116 -3.48 -40.63 21.75
C ARG A 116 -3.82 -39.40 22.58
N LEU A 117 -3.36 -38.25 22.14
CA LEU A 117 -3.75 -36.95 22.67
C LEU A 117 -4.51 -36.18 21.60
N ASP A 118 -5.82 -36.07 21.76
CA ASP A 118 -6.66 -35.29 20.86
C ASP A 118 -6.20 -33.82 20.91
N GLY A 119 -5.88 -33.26 19.74
CA GLY A 119 -5.25 -31.94 19.59
C GLY A 119 -3.76 -31.99 19.22
N VAL A 120 -3.10 -33.15 19.32
CA VAL A 120 -1.71 -33.36 18.92
C VAL A 120 -1.57 -34.55 17.98
N ASP A 121 -2.07 -35.71 18.39
CA ASP A 121 -2.01 -36.93 17.58
C ASP A 121 -3.16 -37.00 16.57
N ARG A 122 -2.87 -37.48 15.36
CA ARG A 122 -3.90 -37.79 14.34
C ARG A 122 -4.48 -39.19 14.51
N ASP A 123 -3.62 -40.16 14.85
CA ASP A 123 -3.93 -41.57 14.96
C ASP A 123 -3.46 -42.15 16.32
N TRP A 124 -3.91 -43.35 16.65
CA TRP A 124 -3.47 -44.06 17.86
C TRP A 124 -1.99 -44.44 17.79
N GLN A 125 -1.24 -44.06 18.82
CA GLN A 125 0.17 -44.40 18.98
C GLN A 125 0.32 -45.76 19.67
N PRO A 126 1.08 -46.72 19.10
CA PRO A 126 1.37 -47.98 19.77
C PRO A 126 2.39 -47.75 20.90
N ALA A 127 2.05 -48.17 22.13
CA ALA A 127 2.94 -48.15 23.27
C ALA A 127 3.63 -49.51 23.53
N GLY A 128 3.15 -50.59 22.90
CA GLY A 128 3.61 -51.94 23.24
C GLY A 128 3.33 -52.22 24.72
N ASN A 129 4.36 -52.59 25.48
CA ASN A 129 4.27 -52.79 26.93
C ASN A 129 4.59 -51.54 27.76
N ARG A 130 4.90 -50.40 27.13
CA ARG A 130 5.21 -49.14 27.80
C ARG A 130 3.97 -48.60 28.52
N ARG A 131 4.16 -48.16 29.76
CA ARG A 131 3.12 -47.68 30.68
C ARG A 131 3.12 -46.16 30.86
N GLU A 132 3.69 -45.46 29.90
CA GLU A 132 3.88 -44.02 29.94
C GLU A 132 3.79 -43.39 28.56
N ALA A 133 3.29 -42.16 28.54
CA ALA A 133 3.26 -41.28 27.38
C ALA A 133 3.85 -39.91 27.76
N PHE A 134 4.70 -39.38 26.88
CA PHE A 134 5.34 -38.08 27.05
C PHE A 134 4.98 -37.17 25.88
N TYR A 135 4.46 -35.99 26.21
CA TYR A 135 4.23 -34.91 25.26
C TYR A 135 5.06 -33.70 25.67
N THR A 136 5.65 -33.04 24.68
CA THR A 136 6.45 -31.82 24.84
C THR A 136 5.99 -30.77 23.85
N ASN A 137 6.35 -29.52 24.12
CA ASN A 137 5.99 -28.37 23.29
C ASN A 137 4.48 -28.19 23.09
N LEU A 138 3.70 -28.48 24.13
CA LEU A 138 2.25 -28.25 24.13
C LEU A 138 1.96 -26.75 24.20
N GLY A 139 1.14 -26.27 23.26
CA GLY A 139 0.63 -24.90 23.25
C GLY A 139 -0.61 -24.75 24.15
N PRO A 140 -1.08 -23.51 24.37
CA PRO A 140 -2.36 -23.30 25.05
C PRO A 140 -3.53 -23.86 24.24
N GLY A 141 -4.45 -24.54 24.91
CA GLY A 141 -5.56 -25.24 24.25
C GLY A 141 -6.26 -26.24 25.18
N GLN A 142 -7.25 -26.92 24.60
CA GLN A 142 -7.95 -28.04 25.23
C GLN A 142 -7.50 -29.32 24.54
N TYR A 143 -7.08 -30.28 25.35
CA TYR A 143 -6.59 -31.58 24.93
C TYR A 143 -7.38 -32.68 25.62
N ARG A 144 -7.41 -33.87 25.01
CA ARG A 144 -7.99 -35.05 25.64
C ARG A 144 -7.06 -36.24 25.44
N PHE A 145 -6.42 -36.66 26.52
CA PHE A 145 -5.62 -37.88 26.51
C PHE A 145 -6.55 -39.09 26.55
N GLN A 146 -6.25 -40.11 25.76
CA GLN A 146 -6.95 -41.39 25.76
C GLN A 146 -5.96 -42.53 25.71
N VAL A 147 -6.25 -43.60 26.46
CA VAL A 147 -5.46 -44.83 26.45
C VAL A 147 -6.38 -46.04 26.47
N ILE A 148 -6.06 -47.01 25.62
CA ILE A 148 -6.73 -48.31 25.52
C ILE A 148 -5.69 -49.41 25.69
N ALA A 149 -6.12 -50.58 26.16
CA ALA A 149 -5.23 -51.71 26.35
C ALA A 149 -5.83 -53.02 25.85
N ALA A 150 -4.98 -53.93 25.39
CA ALA A 150 -5.30 -55.30 25.06
C ALA A 150 -4.69 -56.24 26.10
N ASN A 151 -5.43 -57.28 26.47
CA ASN A 151 -4.88 -58.36 27.30
C ASN A 151 -3.89 -59.24 26.49
N GLN A 152 -3.33 -60.25 27.15
CA GLN A 152 -2.39 -61.21 26.55
C GLN A 152 -2.94 -61.99 25.35
N ASP A 153 -4.27 -62.13 25.24
CA ASP A 153 -4.96 -62.81 24.14
C ASP A 153 -5.43 -61.84 23.04
N GLY A 154 -5.05 -60.56 23.12
CA GLY A 154 -5.36 -59.54 22.12
C GLY A 154 -6.77 -58.93 22.22
N VAL A 155 -7.49 -59.17 23.31
CA VAL A 155 -8.81 -58.57 23.55
C VAL A 155 -8.65 -57.14 24.02
N TRP A 156 -9.10 -56.18 23.20
CA TRP A 156 -9.00 -54.75 23.45
C TRP A 156 -10.14 -54.21 24.30
N ASN A 157 -9.81 -53.43 25.33
CA ASN A 157 -10.73 -52.49 25.96
C ASN A 157 -10.76 -51.19 25.14
N THR A 158 -11.81 -50.98 24.35
CA THR A 158 -11.97 -49.77 23.51
C THR A 158 -12.55 -48.57 24.27
N GLU A 159 -13.14 -48.79 25.44
CA GLU A 159 -13.61 -47.69 26.32
C GLU A 159 -12.40 -46.98 26.95
N GLY A 160 -11.45 -47.77 27.45
CA GLY A 160 -10.17 -47.29 27.95
C GLY A 160 -10.28 -46.31 29.12
N ALA A 161 -9.30 -45.43 29.26
CA ALA A 161 -9.31 -44.30 30.18
C ALA A 161 -9.06 -43.00 29.40
N ALA A 162 -9.68 -41.91 29.84
CA ALA A 162 -9.51 -40.61 29.21
C ALA A 162 -9.37 -39.48 30.24
N LEU A 163 -8.51 -38.50 29.93
CA LEU A 163 -8.25 -37.34 30.78
C LEU A 163 -8.34 -36.05 29.95
N PRO A 164 -9.34 -35.19 30.22
CA PRO A 164 -9.38 -33.84 29.68
C PRO A 164 -8.27 -32.99 30.32
N VAL A 165 -7.48 -32.31 29.50
CA VAL A 165 -6.37 -31.44 29.93
C VAL A 165 -6.51 -30.06 29.28
N THR A 166 -6.53 -28.99 30.07
CA THR A 166 -6.61 -27.61 29.57
C THR A 166 -5.34 -26.85 29.93
N ILE A 167 -4.73 -26.21 28.94
CA ILE A 167 -3.56 -25.33 29.10
C ILE A 167 -3.99 -23.89 28.78
N PRO A 168 -4.09 -22.99 29.77
CA PRO A 168 -4.49 -21.61 29.53
C PRO A 168 -3.39 -20.80 28.80
N PRO A 169 -3.76 -19.87 27.90
CA PRO A 169 -2.80 -19.02 27.21
C PRO A 169 -2.06 -18.08 28.17
N THR A 170 -0.77 -17.89 27.92
CA THR A 170 0.02 -16.84 28.58
C THR A 170 -0.38 -15.45 28.07
N PHE A 171 -0.02 -14.39 28.80
CA PHE A 171 -0.32 -13.00 28.42
C PHE A 171 0.11 -12.67 26.98
N VAL A 172 1.31 -13.08 26.57
CA VAL A 172 1.85 -12.82 25.22
C VAL A 172 1.20 -13.67 24.12
N GLN A 173 0.61 -14.80 24.48
CA GLN A 173 -0.12 -15.67 23.56
C GLN A 173 -1.58 -15.23 23.38
N SER A 174 -2.07 -14.32 24.24
CA SER A 174 -3.42 -13.76 24.16
C SER A 174 -3.66 -13.02 22.83
N LEU A 175 -4.88 -13.16 22.30
CA LEU A 175 -5.31 -12.43 21.10
C LEU A 175 -5.23 -10.91 21.31
N TRP A 176 -5.60 -10.42 22.49
CA TRP A 176 -5.56 -9.00 22.81
C TRP A 176 -4.14 -8.43 22.78
N PHE A 177 -3.16 -9.17 23.29
CA PHE A 177 -1.77 -8.74 23.21
C PHE A 177 -1.31 -8.60 21.75
N LYS A 178 -1.61 -9.60 20.91
CA LYS A 178 -1.29 -9.55 19.47
C LYS A 178 -1.99 -8.38 18.76
N LEU A 179 -3.25 -8.11 19.09
CA LEU A 179 -4.01 -6.97 18.54
C LEU A 179 -3.41 -5.63 18.96
N ILE A 180 -3.00 -5.48 20.22
CA ILE A 180 -2.34 -4.26 20.72
C ILE A 180 -1.00 -4.05 20.00
N CYS A 181 -0.19 -5.11 19.83
CA CYS A 181 1.06 -5.00 19.06
C CYS A 181 0.82 -4.60 17.60
N ALA A 182 -0.20 -5.17 16.95
CA ALA A 182 -0.56 -4.79 15.58
C ALA A 182 -1.02 -3.33 15.48
N ALA A 183 -1.84 -2.87 16.43
CA ALA A 183 -2.29 -1.48 16.50
C ALA A 183 -1.13 -0.51 16.76
N ALA A 184 -0.22 -0.85 17.65
CA ALA A 184 0.98 -0.05 17.91
C ALA A 184 1.87 0.06 16.66
N LEU A 185 2.07 -1.04 15.93
CA LEU A 185 2.81 -1.04 14.67
C LEU A 185 2.12 -0.16 13.61
N ALA A 186 0.81 -0.27 13.46
CA ALA A 186 0.04 0.56 12.54
C ALA A 186 0.13 2.06 12.88
N ALA A 187 0.10 2.40 14.18
CA ALA A 187 0.26 3.78 14.65
C ALA A 187 1.64 4.34 14.31
N VAL A 188 2.71 3.55 14.49
CA VAL A 188 4.08 3.96 14.11
C VAL A 188 4.19 4.21 12.60
N VAL A 189 3.64 3.32 11.77
CA VAL A 189 3.63 3.48 10.32
C VAL A 189 2.84 4.73 9.91
N ALA A 190 1.66 4.95 10.50
CA ALA A 190 0.85 6.13 10.23
C ALA A 190 1.57 7.43 10.65
N ALA A 191 2.24 7.44 11.81
CA ALA A 191 3.02 8.57 12.28
C ALA A 191 4.20 8.88 11.33
N ALA A 192 4.94 7.85 10.91
CA ALA A 192 6.03 8.01 9.95
C ALA A 192 5.54 8.54 8.59
N TRP A 193 4.39 8.04 8.11
CA TRP A 193 3.78 8.51 6.87
C TRP A 193 3.34 9.98 6.97
N ARG A 194 2.67 10.35 8.06
CA ARG A 194 2.27 11.75 8.32
C ARG A 194 3.49 12.67 8.44
N TRP A 195 4.55 12.22 9.10
CA TRP A 195 5.79 12.99 9.22
C TRP A 195 6.45 13.21 7.86
N ARG A 196 6.50 12.18 7.02
CA ARG A 196 7.06 12.27 5.66
C ARG A 196 6.24 13.22 4.77
N LEU A 197 4.91 13.14 4.82
CA LEU A 197 4.02 14.08 4.13
C LEU A 197 4.26 15.53 4.56
N ALA A 198 4.36 15.76 5.87
CA ALA A 198 4.63 17.09 6.41
C ALA A 198 6.01 17.63 5.98
N GLN A 199 7.03 16.77 5.91
CA GLN A 199 8.35 17.17 5.39
C GLN A 199 8.31 17.55 3.91
N MET A 200 7.62 16.76 3.07
CA MET A 200 7.50 17.06 1.64
C MET A 200 6.76 18.38 1.41
N ALA A 201 5.67 18.63 2.16
CA ALA A 201 4.94 19.89 2.09
C ALA A 201 5.84 21.09 2.43
N ARG A 202 6.64 21.02 3.51
CA ARG A 202 7.58 22.09 3.88
C ARG A 202 8.66 22.35 2.83
N LEU A 203 9.16 21.28 2.21
CA LEU A 203 10.23 21.38 1.21
C LEU A 203 9.72 21.96 -0.11
N ILE A 204 8.48 21.64 -0.47
CA ILE A 204 7.77 22.24 -1.60
C ILE A 204 7.56 23.73 -1.33
N GLU A 205 7.01 24.09 -0.16
CA GLU A 205 6.75 25.48 0.23
C GLU A 205 8.02 26.34 0.21
N ALA A 206 9.11 25.85 0.80
CA ALA A 206 10.39 26.56 0.81
C ALA A 206 10.91 26.84 -0.62
N ARG A 207 10.80 25.87 -1.52
CA ARG A 207 11.18 26.03 -2.94
C ARG A 207 10.23 26.95 -3.72
N HIS A 208 8.99 27.12 -3.27
CA HIS A 208 8.07 28.09 -3.87
C HIS A 208 8.42 29.51 -3.45
N VAL A 209 8.63 29.73 -2.15
CA VAL A 209 9.04 31.03 -1.61
C VAL A 209 10.37 31.50 -2.23
N GLU A 210 11.34 30.60 -2.38
CA GLU A 210 12.65 30.91 -2.99
C GLU A 210 12.52 31.27 -4.48
N ARG A 211 11.68 30.55 -5.24
CA ARG A 211 11.46 30.87 -6.66
C ARG A 211 10.71 32.19 -6.86
N LEU A 212 9.78 32.53 -5.97
CA LEU A 212 9.06 33.80 -6.02
C LEU A 212 9.98 34.97 -5.66
N SER A 213 10.77 34.85 -4.60
CA SER A 213 11.70 35.90 -4.18
C SER A 213 12.78 36.16 -5.23
N GLU A 214 13.28 35.12 -5.90
CA GLU A 214 14.26 35.24 -6.96
C GLU A 214 13.67 35.92 -8.21
N ARG A 215 12.43 35.57 -8.59
CA ARG A 215 11.72 36.26 -9.68
C ARG A 215 11.51 37.74 -9.36
N GLU A 216 11.10 38.08 -8.14
CA GLU A 216 10.95 39.48 -7.72
C GLU A 216 12.27 40.25 -7.70
N ARG A 217 13.36 39.58 -7.32
CA ARG A 217 14.71 40.16 -7.32
C ARG A 217 15.17 40.45 -8.74
N ILE A 218 15.01 39.51 -9.65
CA ILE A 218 15.32 39.67 -11.08
C ILE A 218 14.46 40.79 -11.68
N ALA A 219 13.16 40.82 -11.39
CA ALA A 219 12.26 41.86 -11.86
C ALA A 219 12.71 43.26 -11.42
N ARG A 220 13.10 43.41 -10.14
CA ARG A 220 13.65 44.68 -9.62
C ARG A 220 14.96 45.06 -10.28
N ALA A 221 15.91 44.13 -10.38
CA ALA A 221 17.20 44.40 -11.02
C ALA A 221 17.05 44.81 -12.50
N LEU A 222 16.18 44.12 -13.25
CA LEU A 222 15.88 44.48 -14.64
C LEU A 222 15.17 45.84 -14.74
N HIS A 223 14.30 46.18 -13.78
CA HIS A 223 13.62 47.47 -13.79
C HIS A 223 14.58 48.63 -13.47
N ASP A 224 15.41 48.47 -12.44
CA ASP A 224 16.26 49.55 -11.94
C ASP A 224 17.49 49.77 -12.82
N THR A 225 18.09 48.72 -13.36
CA THR A 225 19.30 48.86 -14.17
C THR A 225 18.98 48.99 -15.65
N PHE A 226 18.26 48.03 -16.23
CA PHE A 226 18.10 47.98 -17.70
C PHE A 226 17.16 49.06 -18.24
N LEU A 227 15.99 49.29 -17.62
CA LEU A 227 15.05 50.29 -18.13
C LEU A 227 15.55 51.73 -17.91
N GLN A 228 16.23 52.02 -16.80
CA GLN A 228 16.80 53.34 -16.54
C GLN A 228 17.94 53.65 -17.51
N GLU A 229 18.84 52.69 -17.74
CA GLU A 229 19.94 52.83 -18.70
C GLU A 229 19.43 53.01 -20.14
N ALA A 230 18.39 52.26 -20.53
CA ALA A 230 17.81 52.40 -21.85
C ALA A 230 17.09 53.75 -22.05
N GLN A 231 16.38 54.25 -21.04
CA GLN A 231 15.80 55.60 -21.08
C GLN A 231 16.87 56.69 -21.18
N GLY A 232 17.95 56.57 -20.41
CA GLY A 232 19.10 57.47 -20.51
C GLY A 232 19.73 57.45 -21.90
N THR A 233 19.83 56.27 -22.50
CA THR A 233 20.37 56.08 -23.86
C THR A 233 19.47 56.74 -24.91
N ILE A 234 18.14 56.58 -24.81
CA ILE A 234 17.19 57.25 -25.72
C ILE A 234 17.31 58.77 -25.60
N LEU A 235 17.38 59.31 -24.38
CA LEU A 235 17.50 60.75 -24.17
C LEU A 235 18.78 61.30 -24.80
N MET A 236 19.91 60.59 -24.65
CA MET A 236 21.17 60.95 -25.31
C MET A 236 21.07 60.93 -26.84
N MET A 237 20.34 59.96 -27.39
CA MET A 237 20.12 59.82 -28.83
C MET A 237 19.22 60.93 -29.38
N GLN A 238 18.19 61.32 -28.62
CA GLN A 238 17.32 62.46 -28.94
C GLN A 238 18.10 63.79 -28.90
N LEU A 239 18.94 64.01 -27.88
CA LEU A 239 19.82 65.18 -27.80
C LEU A 239 20.83 65.26 -28.95
N ALA A 240 21.39 64.13 -29.37
CA ALA A 240 22.26 64.07 -30.54
C ALA A 240 21.51 64.38 -31.85
N MET A 241 20.24 63.95 -31.94
CA MET A 241 19.38 64.19 -33.09
C MET A 241 18.98 65.66 -33.24
N GLU A 242 18.85 66.42 -32.14
CA GLU A 242 18.57 67.87 -32.20
C GLU A 242 19.67 68.67 -32.93
N GLN A 243 20.91 68.15 -32.94
CA GLN A 243 22.02 68.77 -33.66
C GLN A 243 22.02 68.46 -35.17
N VAL A 244 21.10 67.61 -35.65
CA VAL A 244 20.98 67.23 -37.06
C VAL A 244 19.93 68.10 -37.77
N PRO A 245 20.29 68.78 -38.87
CA PRO A 245 19.37 69.61 -39.64
C PRO A 245 18.10 68.84 -40.09
N PRO A 246 16.89 69.44 -39.97
CA PRO A 246 15.63 68.75 -40.20
C PRO A 246 15.40 68.25 -41.63
N ALA A 247 16.09 68.82 -42.62
CA ALA A 247 15.93 68.45 -44.03
C ALA A 247 16.68 67.16 -44.43
N LEU A 248 17.50 66.59 -43.54
CA LEU A 248 18.32 65.42 -43.88
C LEU A 248 17.53 64.10 -43.71
N PRO A 249 17.57 63.18 -44.69
CA PRO A 249 16.94 61.85 -44.58
C PRO A 249 17.42 61.03 -43.37
N ALA A 250 18.65 61.29 -42.90
CA ALA A 250 19.24 60.65 -41.73
C ALA A 250 18.47 60.92 -40.43
N ARG A 251 17.86 62.11 -40.29
CA ARG A 251 17.06 62.46 -39.11
C ARG A 251 15.78 61.63 -39.04
N ALA A 252 15.07 61.50 -40.16
CA ALA A 252 13.87 60.65 -40.24
C ALA A 252 14.19 59.16 -39.99
N ALA A 253 15.40 58.70 -40.34
CA ALA A 253 15.85 57.35 -40.02
C ALA A 253 16.14 57.17 -38.52
N MET A 254 16.75 58.18 -37.87
CA MET A 254 16.99 58.20 -36.43
C MET A 254 15.67 58.24 -35.63
N GLU A 255 14.70 59.06 -36.03
CA GLU A 255 13.36 59.11 -35.41
C GLU A 255 12.67 57.75 -35.45
N ARG A 256 12.72 57.05 -36.60
CA ARG A 256 12.19 55.67 -36.70
C ARG A 256 12.93 54.70 -35.78
N GLY A 257 14.27 54.79 -35.72
CA GLY A 257 15.09 53.94 -34.84
C GLY A 257 14.78 54.15 -33.36
N ILE A 258 14.65 55.40 -32.91
CA ILE A 258 14.24 55.75 -31.54
C ILE A 258 12.83 55.21 -31.25
N GLY A 259 11.89 55.38 -32.18
CA GLY A 259 10.54 54.81 -32.04
C GLY A 259 10.53 53.27 -31.90
N TYR A 260 11.42 52.57 -32.62
CA TYR A 260 11.59 51.11 -32.45
C TYR A 260 12.12 50.74 -31.06
N ILE A 261 13.10 51.48 -30.53
CA ILE A 261 13.68 51.24 -29.20
C ILE A 261 12.66 51.55 -28.11
N GLU A 262 11.94 52.66 -28.22
CA GLU A 262 10.86 53.03 -27.29
C GLU A 262 9.78 51.94 -27.24
N GLN A 263 9.39 51.40 -28.39
CA GLN A 263 8.41 50.33 -28.45
C GLN A 263 8.94 49.02 -27.86
N ALA A 264 10.19 48.64 -28.18
CA ALA A 264 10.84 47.48 -27.58
C ALA A 264 10.99 47.61 -26.05
N LEU A 265 11.20 48.83 -25.53
CA LEU A 265 11.24 49.09 -24.09
C LEU A 265 9.87 49.03 -23.43
N VAL A 266 8.81 49.47 -24.10
CA VAL A 266 7.44 49.29 -23.59
C VAL A 266 7.11 47.81 -23.50
N GLU A 267 7.44 47.03 -24.53
CA GLU A 267 7.26 45.58 -24.57
C GLU A 267 8.09 44.87 -23.47
N GLY A 268 9.39 45.16 -23.36
CA GLY A 268 10.26 44.61 -22.33
C GLY A 268 9.88 45.02 -20.90
N ARG A 269 9.41 46.26 -20.70
CA ARG A 269 8.91 46.72 -19.40
C ARG A 269 7.64 45.97 -18.99
N ASP A 270 6.75 45.70 -19.93
CA ASP A 270 5.50 44.99 -19.67
C ASP A 270 5.76 43.49 -19.41
N GLU A 271 6.83 42.92 -19.96
CA GLU A 271 7.33 41.57 -19.66
C GLU A 271 7.99 41.49 -18.27
N VAL A 272 8.86 42.45 -17.91
CA VAL A 272 9.48 42.55 -16.58
C VAL A 272 8.45 42.84 -15.50
N ARG A 273 7.42 43.64 -15.77
CA ARG A 273 6.28 43.81 -14.86
C ARG A 273 5.46 42.55 -14.68
N GLY A 274 5.46 41.63 -15.66
CA GLY A 274 4.85 40.31 -15.55
C GLY A 274 5.61 39.34 -14.65
N LEU A 275 6.84 39.67 -14.22
CA LEU A 275 7.59 38.91 -13.21
C LEU A 275 7.14 39.20 -11.78
N ARG A 276 6.30 40.22 -11.55
CA ARG A 276 5.59 40.44 -10.28
C ARG A 276 4.18 39.85 -10.38
N SER A 277 3.68 39.28 -9.28
CA SER A 277 2.27 38.91 -9.17
C SER A 277 1.40 40.15 -9.49
N PRO A 278 0.64 40.17 -10.60
CA PRO A 278 -0.28 41.25 -10.92
C PRO A 278 -1.46 41.31 -9.95
N LEU A 279 -1.74 40.20 -9.27
CA LEU A 279 -2.76 40.07 -8.25
C LEU A 279 -2.18 40.55 -6.91
N ARG A 280 -2.86 41.53 -6.30
CA ARG A 280 -2.62 41.89 -4.89
C ARG A 280 -3.13 40.74 -4.02
N ASP A 281 -2.57 40.58 -2.81
CA ASP A 281 -2.86 39.47 -1.87
C ASP A 281 -4.34 39.27 -1.49
N ASN A 282 -5.26 40.07 -2.01
CA ASN A 282 -6.69 39.98 -1.72
C ASN A 282 -7.59 40.45 -2.88
N GLU A 283 -7.09 40.45 -4.12
CA GLU A 283 -7.84 40.92 -5.30
C GLU A 283 -8.08 39.74 -6.26
N THR A 284 -9.31 39.62 -6.75
CA THR A 284 -9.67 38.61 -7.75
C THR A 284 -9.14 38.99 -9.14
N LEU A 285 -9.09 38.01 -10.05
CA LEU A 285 -8.73 38.23 -11.45
C LEU A 285 -9.65 39.27 -12.13
N GLY A 286 -10.96 39.18 -11.87
CA GLY A 286 -11.96 40.11 -12.39
C GLY A 286 -11.70 41.55 -11.94
N GLU A 287 -11.56 41.77 -10.64
CA GLU A 287 -11.24 43.10 -10.05
C GLU A 287 -9.93 43.67 -10.63
N SER A 288 -8.92 42.82 -10.80
CA SER A 288 -7.63 43.24 -11.35
C SER A 288 -7.71 43.68 -12.81
N LEU A 289 -8.44 42.94 -13.66
CA LEU A 289 -8.68 43.30 -15.06
C LEU A 289 -9.54 44.55 -15.17
N GLU A 290 -10.58 44.66 -14.33
CA GLU A 290 -11.46 45.82 -14.31
C GLU A 290 -10.70 47.09 -13.95
N ARG A 291 -9.93 47.08 -12.87
CA ARG A 291 -9.07 48.20 -12.45
C ARG A 291 -8.02 48.55 -13.52
N PHE A 292 -7.52 47.57 -14.26
CA PHE A 292 -6.58 47.84 -15.36
C PHE A 292 -7.28 48.55 -16.53
N GLY A 293 -8.42 48.03 -16.99
CA GLY A 293 -9.18 48.60 -18.11
C GLY A 293 -9.74 49.98 -17.80
N GLN A 294 -10.29 50.19 -16.60
CA GLN A 294 -10.79 51.51 -16.17
C GLN A 294 -9.70 52.59 -16.15
N ARG A 295 -8.46 52.22 -15.78
CA ARG A 295 -7.31 53.16 -15.83
C ARG A 295 -6.95 53.56 -17.26
N LEU A 296 -7.06 52.66 -18.22
CA LEU A 296 -6.83 52.98 -19.63
C LEU A 296 -7.97 53.84 -20.19
N ALA A 297 -9.22 53.52 -19.86
CA ALA A 297 -10.39 54.32 -20.26
C ALA A 297 -10.35 55.75 -19.71
N ALA A 298 -9.80 55.97 -18.51
CA ALA A 298 -9.65 57.32 -17.95
C ALA A 298 -8.70 58.23 -18.76
N GLY A 299 -7.77 57.63 -19.53
CA GLY A 299 -6.80 58.36 -20.36
C GLY A 299 -7.08 58.35 -21.86
N LEU A 300 -8.12 57.63 -22.32
CA LEU A 300 -8.41 57.39 -23.74
C LEU A 300 -9.91 57.57 -24.02
N SER A 301 -10.29 57.83 -25.26
CA SER A 301 -11.68 58.18 -25.64
C SER A 301 -12.65 56.99 -25.77
N ALA A 302 -12.26 55.78 -25.39
CA ALA A 302 -13.09 54.58 -25.51
C ALA A 302 -13.67 54.14 -24.16
N SER A 303 -14.94 53.74 -24.13
CA SER A 303 -15.57 53.19 -22.93
C SER A 303 -15.11 51.75 -22.67
N PHE A 304 -14.92 51.39 -21.40
CA PHE A 304 -14.55 50.04 -20.97
C PHE A 304 -15.60 49.47 -20.02
N ARG A 305 -16.01 48.22 -20.24
CA ARG A 305 -16.89 47.47 -19.35
C ARG A 305 -16.37 46.05 -19.15
N LEU A 306 -16.40 45.57 -17.90
CA LEU A 306 -16.19 44.16 -17.58
C LEU A 306 -17.49 43.57 -17.03
N ASP A 307 -17.89 42.42 -17.57
CA ASP A 307 -19.00 41.60 -17.08
C ASP A 307 -18.46 40.28 -16.54
N GLN A 308 -18.79 39.96 -15.29
CA GLN A 308 -18.36 38.74 -14.65
C GLN A 308 -19.55 37.82 -14.41
N LYS A 309 -19.46 36.58 -14.92
CA LYS A 309 -20.48 35.54 -14.76
C LYS A 309 -19.95 34.43 -13.87
N GLY A 310 -20.80 33.95 -12.95
CA GLY A 310 -20.44 32.90 -11.99
C GLY A 310 -19.62 33.40 -10.79
N ALA A 311 -19.45 32.51 -9.81
CA ALA A 311 -18.66 32.79 -8.62
C ALA A 311 -17.17 32.49 -8.88
N PRO A 312 -16.24 33.41 -8.56
CA PRO A 312 -14.81 33.16 -8.68
C PRO A 312 -14.39 31.92 -7.87
N TYR A 313 -13.69 30.99 -8.51
CA TYR A 313 -13.02 29.88 -7.83
C TYR A 313 -11.50 30.09 -7.85
N PRO A 314 -10.77 29.55 -6.85
CA PRO A 314 -9.32 29.74 -6.76
C PRO A 314 -8.62 29.11 -7.97
N LEU A 315 -7.71 29.88 -8.56
CA LEU A 315 -6.80 29.43 -9.59
C LEU A 315 -5.39 29.31 -9.00
N PRO A 316 -4.56 28.35 -9.45
CA PRO A 316 -3.14 28.37 -9.14
C PRO A 316 -2.55 29.74 -9.53
N VAL A 317 -1.71 30.32 -8.68
CA VAL A 317 -1.16 31.68 -8.88
C VAL A 317 -0.56 31.86 -10.28
N ILE A 318 0.22 30.88 -10.74
CA ILE A 318 0.83 30.88 -12.08
C ILE A 318 -0.25 30.96 -13.17
N THR A 319 -1.34 30.21 -13.02
CA THR A 319 -2.44 30.21 -13.99
C THR A 319 -3.16 31.56 -13.99
N ALA A 320 -3.41 32.13 -12.81
CA ALA A 320 -4.07 33.43 -12.68
C ALA A 320 -3.23 34.57 -13.30
N ASP A 321 -1.91 34.54 -13.12
CA ASP A 321 -0.96 35.51 -13.68
C ASP A 321 -0.92 35.47 -15.21
N GLU A 322 -0.92 34.28 -15.79
CA GLU A 322 -0.91 34.09 -17.24
C GLU A 322 -2.24 34.51 -17.87
N VAL A 323 -3.38 34.16 -17.25
CA VAL A 323 -4.71 34.62 -17.69
C VAL A 323 -4.79 36.14 -17.62
N PHE A 324 -4.33 36.76 -16.53
CA PHE A 324 -4.28 38.21 -16.41
C PHE A 324 -3.40 38.85 -17.49
N SER A 325 -2.23 38.27 -17.76
CA SER A 325 -1.29 38.79 -18.77
C SER A 325 -1.87 38.73 -20.18
N ILE A 326 -2.57 37.65 -20.52
CA ILE A 326 -3.29 37.52 -21.79
C ILE A 326 -4.42 38.56 -21.88
N GLY A 327 -5.23 38.69 -20.82
CA GLY A 327 -6.31 39.69 -20.78
C GLY A 327 -5.79 41.12 -20.91
N ARG A 328 -4.72 41.45 -20.18
CA ARG A 328 -4.05 42.76 -20.22
C ARG A 328 -3.58 43.11 -21.64
N GLU A 329 -2.92 42.17 -22.30
CA GLU A 329 -2.42 42.34 -23.67
C GLU A 329 -3.58 42.54 -24.66
N ALA A 330 -4.65 41.73 -24.55
CA ALA A 330 -5.84 41.89 -25.38
C ALA A 330 -6.53 43.25 -25.17
N ILE A 331 -6.66 43.72 -23.93
CA ILE A 331 -7.21 45.05 -23.61
C ILE A 331 -6.32 46.17 -24.19
N CYS A 332 -5.00 46.08 -24.02
CA CYS A 332 -4.05 47.03 -24.61
C CYS A 332 -4.18 47.10 -26.14
N ASN A 333 -4.30 45.94 -26.78
CA ASN A 333 -4.46 45.84 -28.23
C ASN A 333 -5.76 46.49 -28.70
N ALA A 334 -6.86 46.28 -27.98
CA ALA A 334 -8.14 46.95 -28.27
C ALA A 334 -8.00 48.49 -28.18
N PHE A 335 -7.44 49.02 -27.08
CA PHE A 335 -7.25 50.47 -26.90
C PHE A 335 -6.30 51.11 -27.91
N ARG A 336 -5.19 50.44 -28.27
CA ARG A 336 -4.15 51.02 -29.15
C ARG A 336 -4.43 50.82 -30.63
N HIS A 337 -5.05 49.71 -31.01
CA HIS A 337 -5.10 49.29 -32.42
C HIS A 337 -6.50 49.25 -33.01
N ALA A 338 -7.56 49.06 -32.21
CA ALA A 338 -8.91 48.85 -32.76
C ALA A 338 -9.56 50.13 -33.30
N GLN A 339 -9.17 51.33 -32.81
CA GLN A 339 -9.94 52.57 -33.02
C GLN A 339 -11.41 52.42 -32.60
N ALA A 340 -11.64 51.61 -31.56
CA ALA A 340 -12.96 51.31 -31.03
C ALA A 340 -13.48 52.45 -30.16
N SER A 341 -14.81 52.62 -30.12
CA SER A 341 -15.47 53.48 -29.15
C SER A 341 -15.86 52.73 -27.86
N ALA A 342 -15.96 51.40 -27.93
CA ALA A 342 -16.32 50.54 -26.82
C ALA A 342 -15.49 49.25 -26.79
N ILE A 343 -15.05 48.88 -25.59
CA ILE A 343 -14.30 47.66 -25.29
C ILE A 343 -15.03 46.92 -24.17
N GLU A 344 -15.32 45.65 -24.40
CA GLU A 344 -16.09 44.79 -23.51
C GLU A 344 -15.26 43.57 -23.13
N VAL A 345 -15.17 43.29 -21.83
CA VAL A 345 -14.51 42.10 -21.29
C VAL A 345 -15.55 41.23 -20.61
N GLU A 346 -15.63 39.97 -21.00
CA GLU A 346 -16.49 38.97 -20.37
C GLU A 346 -15.62 37.92 -19.68
N LEU A 347 -15.85 37.72 -18.38
CA LEU A 347 -15.16 36.72 -17.57
C LEU A 347 -16.18 35.75 -16.98
N ASP A 348 -16.26 34.54 -17.53
CA ASP A 348 -17.22 33.51 -17.13
C ASP A 348 -16.53 32.36 -16.37
N TYR A 349 -16.89 32.22 -15.09
CA TYR A 349 -16.49 31.14 -14.20
C TYR A 349 -17.49 29.96 -14.31
N GLY A 350 -17.43 29.25 -15.44
CA GLY A 350 -18.26 28.08 -15.71
C GLY A 350 -17.79 26.81 -14.97
N ALA A 351 -18.70 25.85 -14.77
CA ALA A 351 -18.40 24.60 -14.05
C ALA A 351 -17.30 23.73 -14.71
N ARG A 352 -17.15 23.82 -16.04
CA ARG A 352 -16.20 23.01 -16.83
C ARG A 352 -15.01 23.79 -17.40
N ARG A 353 -15.08 25.13 -17.41
CA ARG A 353 -14.04 25.99 -17.96
C ARG A 353 -14.20 27.43 -17.47
N LEU A 354 -13.07 28.12 -17.33
CA LEU A 354 -12.99 29.58 -17.28
C LEU A 354 -12.93 30.11 -18.70
N THR A 355 -13.75 31.11 -19.02
CA THR A 355 -13.66 31.83 -20.31
C THR A 355 -13.38 33.30 -20.06
N LEU A 356 -12.32 33.82 -20.69
CA LEU A 356 -12.03 35.26 -20.73
C LEU A 356 -12.13 35.72 -22.18
N GLN A 357 -13.06 36.61 -22.49
CA GLN A 357 -13.22 37.18 -23.82
C GLN A 357 -13.08 38.70 -23.77
N VAL A 358 -12.19 39.25 -24.59
CA VAL A 358 -12.05 40.70 -24.81
C VAL A 358 -12.57 40.98 -26.21
N SER A 359 -13.52 41.91 -26.32
CA SER A 359 -14.15 42.28 -27.59
C SER A 359 -14.12 43.80 -27.76
N ASP A 360 -14.01 44.26 -29.00
CA ASP A 360 -14.12 45.67 -29.37
C ASP A 360 -15.10 45.87 -30.53
N ASN A 361 -15.50 47.11 -30.77
CA ASN A 361 -16.35 47.51 -31.91
C ASN A 361 -15.57 48.29 -33.00
N GLY A 362 -14.25 48.09 -33.07
CA GLY A 362 -13.37 48.85 -33.94
C GLY A 362 -13.27 48.28 -35.35
N LYS A 363 -12.12 48.55 -35.99
CA LYS A 363 -11.85 48.18 -37.39
C LYS A 363 -11.61 46.68 -37.66
N GLY A 364 -11.57 45.86 -36.61
CA GLY A 364 -11.25 44.43 -36.72
C GLY A 364 -9.76 44.12 -36.97
N ILE A 365 -9.43 42.83 -37.03
CA ILE A 365 -8.11 42.28 -37.34
C ILE A 365 -8.02 42.00 -38.85
N ALA A 366 -6.96 42.48 -39.50
CA ALA A 366 -6.71 42.23 -40.92
C ALA A 366 -6.54 40.72 -41.21
N ALA A 367 -7.05 40.27 -42.36
CA ALA A 367 -7.08 38.86 -42.74
C ALA A 367 -5.68 38.22 -42.80
N GLU A 368 -4.66 38.98 -43.24
CA GLU A 368 -3.27 38.51 -43.28
C GLU A 368 -2.72 38.22 -41.88
N THR A 369 -3.08 39.04 -40.90
CA THR A 369 -2.67 38.87 -39.49
C THR A 369 -3.33 37.63 -38.86
N LEU A 370 -4.58 37.35 -39.21
CA LEU A 370 -5.29 36.14 -38.75
C LEU A 370 -4.65 34.88 -39.38
N ALA A 371 -4.33 34.92 -40.67
CA ALA A 371 -3.76 33.80 -41.41
C ALA A 371 -2.33 33.46 -41.00
N GLN A 372 -1.49 34.47 -40.71
CA GLN A 372 -0.10 34.27 -40.29
C GLN A 372 0.05 34.10 -38.77
N GLY A 373 -1.04 34.29 -38.02
CA GLY A 373 -1.01 34.24 -36.56
C GLY A 373 -0.28 35.42 -35.91
N GLY A 374 0.02 36.47 -36.67
CA GLY A 374 0.76 37.66 -36.24
C GLY A 374 1.11 38.56 -37.43
N ARG A 375 1.58 39.78 -37.18
CA ARG A 375 2.24 40.63 -38.20
C ARG A 375 3.75 40.59 -37.97
N SER A 376 4.53 40.62 -39.05
CA SER A 376 5.99 40.81 -38.96
C SER A 376 6.31 42.09 -38.17
N GLY A 377 6.87 41.96 -36.97
CA GLY A 377 7.21 43.07 -36.07
C GLY A 377 6.23 43.32 -34.90
N HIS A 378 5.16 42.52 -34.76
CA HIS A 378 4.23 42.61 -33.61
C HIS A 378 4.23 41.30 -32.80
N TRP A 379 4.76 41.34 -31.58
CA TRP A 379 4.99 40.16 -30.73
C TRP A 379 3.82 39.79 -29.79
N GLY A 380 2.86 40.71 -29.58
CA GLY A 380 1.77 40.54 -28.61
C GLY A 380 0.89 39.30 -28.82
N LEU A 381 0.49 39.02 -30.06
CA LEU A 381 -0.34 37.84 -30.40
C LEU A 381 0.39 36.51 -30.21
N VAL A 382 1.69 36.46 -30.55
CA VAL A 382 2.54 35.28 -30.37
C VAL A 382 2.71 34.99 -28.88
N GLY A 383 3.06 36.00 -28.09
CA GLY A 383 3.21 35.87 -26.64
C GLY A 383 1.91 35.47 -25.93
N MET A 384 0.73 35.89 -26.41
CA MET A 384 -0.54 35.40 -25.87
C MET A 384 -0.77 33.91 -26.14
N ARG A 385 -0.42 33.41 -27.33
CA ARG A 385 -0.55 31.97 -27.66
C ARG A 385 0.38 31.10 -26.81
N GLU A 386 1.66 31.47 -26.72
CA GLU A 386 2.64 30.72 -25.92
C GLU A 386 2.23 30.65 -24.44
N ARG A 387 1.69 31.76 -23.89
CA ARG A 387 1.15 31.80 -22.53
C ARG A 387 -0.07 30.91 -22.37
N ALA A 388 -0.99 30.92 -23.33
CA ALA A 388 -2.17 30.06 -23.30
C ALA A 388 -1.78 28.57 -23.33
N GLU A 389 -0.85 28.18 -24.21
CA GLU A 389 -0.34 26.81 -24.30
C GLU A 389 0.32 26.36 -22.98
N ARG A 390 1.09 27.23 -22.33
CA ARG A 390 1.78 26.94 -21.06
C ARG A 390 0.83 26.57 -19.93
N ILE A 391 -0.37 27.14 -19.92
CA ILE A 391 -1.41 26.84 -18.92
C ILE A 391 -2.46 25.84 -19.42
N GLY A 392 -2.26 25.24 -20.60
CA GLY A 392 -3.21 24.30 -21.20
C GLY A 392 -4.54 24.95 -21.61
N ALA A 393 -4.55 26.25 -21.88
CA ALA A 393 -5.70 26.99 -22.36
C ALA A 393 -5.71 27.09 -23.89
N ALA A 394 -6.91 27.15 -24.47
CA ALA A 394 -7.10 27.44 -25.89
C ALA A 394 -7.29 28.94 -26.09
N LEU A 395 -6.60 29.52 -27.08
CA LEU A 395 -6.74 30.92 -27.47
C LEU A 395 -7.34 31.02 -28.87
N GLU A 396 -8.51 31.64 -28.96
CA GLU A 396 -9.22 31.94 -30.21
C GLU A 396 -9.21 33.45 -30.46
N LEU A 397 -9.12 33.84 -31.72
CA LEU A 397 -9.12 35.23 -32.13
C LEU A 397 -9.81 35.37 -33.49
N GLY A 398 -10.60 36.42 -33.66
CA GLY A 398 -11.42 36.59 -34.85
C GLY A 398 -12.07 37.97 -34.91
N ASN A 399 -12.81 38.21 -36.00
CA ASN A 399 -13.63 39.40 -36.17
C ASN A 399 -15.08 39.09 -35.80
N ARG A 400 -15.81 40.11 -35.33
CA ARG A 400 -17.25 40.03 -35.06
C ARG A 400 -18.04 40.31 -36.34
N ASP A 401 -19.21 39.70 -36.45
CA ASP A 401 -20.10 39.87 -37.62
C ASP A 401 -20.57 41.33 -37.79
N GLU A 402 -20.70 42.07 -36.69
CA GLU A 402 -21.15 43.46 -36.66
C GLU A 402 -19.99 44.49 -36.77
N GLY A 403 -18.75 44.02 -37.00
CA GLY A 403 -17.54 44.82 -36.95
C GLY A 403 -16.82 44.75 -35.59
N GLY A 404 -15.51 44.97 -35.62
CA GLY A 404 -14.62 44.80 -34.46
C GLY A 404 -13.98 43.42 -34.36
N ALA A 405 -13.19 43.22 -33.31
CA ALA A 405 -12.45 41.98 -33.06
C ALA A 405 -12.77 41.37 -31.69
N PHE A 406 -12.44 40.09 -31.53
CA PHE A 406 -12.43 39.43 -30.25
C PHE A 406 -11.18 38.56 -30.05
N VAL A 407 -10.79 38.42 -28.79
CA VAL A 407 -9.80 37.46 -28.30
C VAL A 407 -10.46 36.68 -27.17
N ARG A 408 -10.51 35.35 -27.29
CA ARG A 408 -11.15 34.46 -26.32
C ARG A 408 -10.14 33.42 -25.82
N LEU A 409 -9.94 33.38 -24.51
CA LEU A 409 -9.20 32.36 -23.80
C LEU A 409 -10.18 31.38 -23.14
N SER A 410 -9.96 30.08 -23.33
CA SER A 410 -10.73 29.00 -22.69
C SER A 410 -9.79 28.09 -21.89
N LEU A 411 -9.95 28.07 -20.57
CA LEU A 411 -9.14 27.27 -19.64
C LEU A 411 -10.01 26.17 -18.97
N PRO A 412 -9.73 24.87 -19.16
CA PRO A 412 -10.48 23.79 -18.51
C PRO A 412 -10.37 23.81 -16.97
N THR A 413 -11.47 23.53 -16.25
CA THR A 413 -11.49 23.55 -14.77
C THR A 413 -10.73 22.41 -14.09
N MET A 414 -10.15 21.45 -14.82
CA MET A 414 -9.32 20.38 -14.22
C MET A 414 -8.05 20.89 -13.49
N TYR A 415 -7.76 22.19 -13.57
CA TYR A 415 -6.67 22.86 -12.86
C TYR A 415 -7.12 23.75 -11.70
N ALA A 416 -8.43 23.85 -11.42
CA ALA A 416 -8.94 24.48 -10.20
C ALA A 416 -8.85 23.43 -9.08
N SER A 417 -7.78 23.50 -8.28
CA SER A 417 -7.61 22.62 -7.12
C SER A 417 -8.77 22.78 -6.14
N ALA A 418 -9.40 21.66 -5.80
CA ALA A 418 -10.38 21.51 -4.73
C ALA A 418 -9.82 21.88 -3.35
#